data_AF-A0A2N9DUV8-F1
#
_entry.id   AF-A0A2N9DUV8-F1
#
_cell.length_a   1.000
_cell.length_b   1.000
_cell.length_c   1.000
_cell.angle_alpha   90.00
_cell.angle_beta   90.00
_cell.angle_gamma   90.00
#
_symmetry.space_group_name_H-M   'P 1'
#
loop_
_entity.id
_entity.type
_entity.pdbx_description
1 polymer ?
#
loop_
_entity_poly.entity_id
_entity_poly.type
_entity_poly.pdbx_seq_one_letter_code
_entity_poly.pdbx_strand_id
1 'polypeptide(L)'
;MSNQPEKMKIDPEKFAYSVINNFQSTSDDNQRIAKDHLTLFLQSYYLITQFNELESNQFSYFKDTDMNKLFTSLSKISEHQ
;
A
#
# COMPACT_ATOMS: atom_id res chain seq x y z
N MET A 1 -18.83 16.02 23.21
CA MET A 1 -17.57 16.07 22.42
C MET A 1 -17.45 14.74 21.70
N SER A 2 -17.56 14.74 20.38
CA SER A 2 -17.47 13.54 19.54
C SER A 2 -16.00 13.26 19.25
N ASN A 3 -15.45 12.18 19.83
CA ASN A 3 -14.13 11.66 19.45
C ASN A 3 -14.27 11.01 18.06
N GLN A 4 -13.94 11.75 17.01
CA GLN A 4 -13.78 11.17 15.67
C GLN A 4 -12.50 10.31 15.68
N PRO A 5 -12.53 9.07 15.16
CA PRO A 5 -11.32 8.27 15.00
C PRO A 5 -10.34 9.00 14.10
N GLU A 6 -9.08 9.06 14.52
CA GLU A 6 -8.01 9.72 13.78
C GLU A 6 -7.79 8.99 12.45
N LYS A 7 -8.03 9.67 11.32
CA LYS A 7 -7.90 9.07 9.98
C LYS A 7 -6.43 8.74 9.73
N MET A 8 -6.12 7.47 9.47
CA MET A 8 -4.75 7.06 9.18
C MET A 8 -4.39 7.40 7.72
N LYS A 9 -3.74 8.55 7.50
CA LYS A 9 -3.21 8.92 6.18
C LYS A 9 -1.72 8.65 6.11
N ILE A 10 -1.31 7.79 5.20
CA ILE A 10 0.10 7.40 5.01
C ILE A 10 0.67 8.18 3.83
N ASP A 11 1.85 8.77 3.98
CA ASP A 11 2.54 9.46 2.89
C ASP A 11 2.96 8.44 1.80
N PRO A 12 2.44 8.53 0.57
CA PRO A 12 2.67 7.49 -0.43
C PRO A 12 4.12 7.34 -0.87
N GLU A 13 4.81 8.48 -0.98
CA GLU A 13 6.21 8.52 -1.43
C GLU A 13 7.13 7.94 -0.35
N LYS A 14 6.98 8.36 0.90
CA LYS A 14 7.75 7.82 2.03
C LYS A 14 7.52 6.32 2.22
N PHE A 15 6.28 5.86 2.05
CA PHE A 15 5.96 4.44 2.08
C PHE A 15 6.70 3.68 0.97
N ALA A 16 6.58 4.14 -0.29
CA ALA A 16 7.22 3.49 -1.43
C ALA A 16 8.74 3.44 -1.28
N TYR A 17 9.38 4.52 -0.83
CA TYR A 17 10.81 4.52 -0.52
C TYR A 17 11.19 3.56 0.60
N SER A 18 10.38 3.47 1.65
CA SER A 18 10.62 2.52 2.76
C SER A 18 10.57 1.07 2.29
N VAL A 19 9.69 0.75 1.33
CA VAL A 19 9.60 -0.59 0.74
C VAL A 19 10.84 -0.89 -0.11
N ILE A 20 11.20 -0.02 -1.06
CA ILE A 20 12.32 -0.32 -1.96
C ILE A 20 13.68 -0.29 -1.27
N ASN A 21 13.85 0.47 -0.18
CA ASN A 21 15.12 0.50 0.57
C ASN A 21 15.44 -0.84 1.25
N ASN A 22 14.43 -1.67 1.52
CA ASN A 22 14.60 -2.99 2.11
C ASN A 22 14.56 -4.11 1.06
N PHE A 23 14.35 -3.78 -0.20
CA PHE A 23 14.30 -4.74 -1.29
C PHE A 23 15.71 -5.07 -1.79
N GLN A 24 15.95 -6.35 -2.07
CA GLN A 24 17.16 -6.83 -2.70
C GLN A 24 16.75 -7.63 -3.93
N SER A 25 17.13 -7.16 -5.12
CA SER A 25 16.94 -7.93 -6.35
C SER A 25 17.89 -9.13 -6.34
N THR A 26 17.43 -10.26 -6.85
CA THR A 26 18.25 -11.47 -7.04
C THR A 26 18.99 -11.46 -8.38
N SER A 27 18.75 -10.45 -9.22
CA SER A 27 19.41 -10.29 -10.51
C SER A 27 20.78 -9.63 -10.36
N ASP A 28 21.70 -9.99 -11.24
CA ASP A 28 23.01 -9.38 -11.43
C ASP A 28 23.05 -8.38 -12.61
N ASP A 29 21.98 -8.29 -13.39
CA ASP A 29 21.85 -7.33 -14.50
C ASP A 29 21.35 -5.97 -13.99
N ASN A 30 22.17 -4.94 -14.15
CA ASN A 30 21.86 -3.58 -13.67
C ASN A 30 20.54 -3.04 -14.23
N GLN A 31 20.21 -3.34 -15.50
CA GLN A 31 18.96 -2.88 -16.10
C GLN A 31 17.76 -3.57 -15.43
N ARG A 32 17.87 -4.87 -15.15
CA ARG A 32 16.85 -5.63 -14.44
C ARG A 32 16.69 -5.16 -13.00
N ILE A 33 17.79 -4.95 -12.27
CA ILE A 33 17.78 -4.42 -10.91
C ILE A 33 17.03 -3.08 -10.87
N ALA A 34 17.33 -2.16 -11.80
CA ALA A 34 16.65 -0.87 -11.88
C ALA A 34 15.15 -1.02 -12.17
N LYS A 35 14.77 -1.94 -13.08
CA LYS A 35 13.36 -2.23 -13.40
C LYS A 35 12.61 -2.83 -12.21
N ASP A 36 13.23 -3.73 -11.45
CA ASP A 36 12.60 -4.34 -10.28
C ASP A 36 12.31 -3.28 -9.21
N HIS A 37 13.28 -2.40 -8.90
CA HIS A 37 13.09 -1.31 -7.95
C HIS A 37 12.02 -0.31 -8.43
N LEU A 38 12.05 0.07 -9.71
CA LEU A 38 11.04 0.98 -10.27
C LEU A 38 9.63 0.37 -10.19
N THR A 39 9.50 -0.90 -10.54
CA THR A 39 8.22 -1.61 -10.48
C THR A 39 7.68 -1.64 -9.05
N LEU A 40 8.52 -2.02 -8.09
CA LEU A 40 8.14 -2.09 -6.68
C LEU A 40 7.78 -0.72 -6.10
N PHE A 41 8.51 0.33 -6.48
CA PHE A 41 8.20 1.70 -6.07
C PHE A 41 6.79 2.11 -6.55
N LEU A 42 6.52 1.95 -7.85
CA LEU A 42 5.24 2.35 -8.44
C LEU A 42 4.07 1.55 -7.87
N GLN A 43 4.25 0.25 -7.66
CA GLN A 43 3.23 -0.59 -7.03
C GLN A 43 2.95 -0.18 -5.59
N SER A 44 4.00 0.06 -4.80
CA SER A 44 3.87 0.49 -3.40
C SER A 44 3.17 1.83 -3.28
N TYR A 45 3.56 2.80 -4.12
CA TYR A 45 2.95 4.12 -4.18
C TYR A 45 1.46 4.05 -4.54
N TYR A 46 1.12 3.23 -5.55
CA TYR A 46 -0.26 3.08 -5.99
C TYR A 46 -1.12 2.40 -4.93
N LEU A 47 -0.63 1.31 -4.33
CA LEU A 47 -1.31 0.56 -3.28
C LEU A 47 -1.69 1.45 -2.09
N ILE A 48 -0.74 2.24 -1.60
CA ILE A 48 -0.99 3.10 -0.44
C ILE A 48 -1.85 4.32 -0.78
N THR A 49 -1.81 4.79 -2.02
CA THR A 49 -2.73 5.82 -2.52
C THR A 49 -4.16 5.29 -2.52
N GLN A 50 -4.39 4.07 -3.02
CA GLN A 50 -5.71 3.43 -2.95
C GLN A 50 -6.17 3.22 -1.51
N PHE A 51 -5.27 2.77 -0.62
CA PHE A 51 -5.59 2.65 0.81
C PHE A 51 -6.06 3.99 1.39
N ASN A 52 -5.32 5.07 1.17
CA ASN A 52 -5.67 6.40 1.66
C ASN A 52 -7.02 6.90 1.10
N GLU A 53 -7.31 6.61 -0.16
CA GLU A 53 -8.59 6.96 -0.79
C GLU A 53 -9.74 6.20 -0.13
N LEU A 54 -9.59 4.89 0.09
CA LEU A 54 -10.57 4.06 0.78
C LEU A 54 -10.78 4.51 2.24
N GLU A 55 -9.71 4.81 2.97
CA GLU A 55 -9.75 5.40 4.32
C GLU A 55 -10.52 6.73 4.33
N SER A 56 -10.26 7.59 3.34
CA SER A 56 -10.90 8.90 3.26
C SER A 56 -12.40 8.83 2.97
N ASN A 57 -12.82 7.84 2.18
CA ASN A 57 -14.18 7.70 1.65
C ASN A 57 -15.09 6.78 2.50
N GLN A 58 -14.55 5.78 3.20
CA GLN A 58 -15.35 4.74 3.89
C GLN A 58 -15.14 4.66 5.40
N PHE A 59 -13.99 5.06 5.96
CA PHE A 59 -13.72 4.85 7.38
C PHE A 59 -14.33 5.86 8.35
N SER A 60 -14.90 6.97 7.85
CA SER A 60 -15.67 7.87 8.72
C SER A 60 -16.99 7.26 9.22
N TYR A 61 -17.43 6.13 8.65
CA TYR A 61 -18.73 5.51 8.95
C TYR A 61 -18.67 4.05 9.47
N PHE A 62 -17.56 3.32 9.36
CA PHE A 62 -17.59 1.86 9.54
C PHE A 62 -16.49 1.31 10.49
N LYS A 63 -16.92 0.51 11.48
CA LYS A 63 -16.10 -0.16 12.53
C LYS A 63 -15.34 -1.39 11.99
N ASP A 64 -14.33 -1.83 12.77
CA ASP A 64 -13.42 -3.01 12.72
C ASP A 64 -13.71 -4.19 11.77
N THR A 65 -14.98 -4.52 11.50
CA THR A 65 -15.40 -5.62 10.63
C THR A 65 -14.96 -5.41 9.17
N ASP A 66 -14.81 -4.17 8.71
CA ASP A 66 -14.46 -3.86 7.32
C ASP A 66 -12.94 -3.83 7.05
N MET A 67 -12.09 -3.67 8.07
CA MET A 67 -10.63 -3.85 7.93
C MET A 67 -10.29 -5.28 7.48
N ASN A 68 -10.94 -6.28 8.07
CA ASN A 68 -10.76 -7.67 7.66
C ASN A 68 -11.19 -7.91 6.21
N LYS A 69 -12.20 -7.19 5.72
CA LYS A 69 -12.63 -7.29 4.31
C LYS A 69 -11.64 -6.61 3.36
N LEU A 70 -10.98 -5.53 3.79
CA LEU A 70 -9.91 -4.89 3.02
C LEU A 70 -8.69 -5.78 2.91
N PHE A 71 -8.21 -6.34 4.02
CA PHE A 71 -7.14 -7.34 3.99
C PHE A 71 -7.51 -8.53 3.09
N THR A 72 -8.74 -9.04 3.22
CA THR A 72 -9.23 -10.13 2.36
C THR A 72 -9.24 -9.74 0.87
N SER A 73 -9.61 -8.50 0.54
CA SER A 73 -9.66 -8.02 -0.83
C SER A 73 -8.27 -7.79 -1.42
N LEU A 74 -7.35 -7.24 -0.62
CA LEU A 74 -5.95 -7.05 -0.99
C LEU A 74 -5.24 -8.40 -1.20
N SER A 75 -5.48 -9.39 -0.33
CA SER A 75 -4.94 -10.74 -0.49
C SER A 75 -5.42 -11.38 -1.79
N LYS A 76 -6.70 -11.25 -2.15
CA LYS A 76 -7.25 -11.77 -3.42
C LYS A 76 -6.64 -11.12 -4.66
N ILE A 77 -6.25 -9.85 -4.58
CA ILE A 77 -5.56 -9.15 -5.68
C ILE A 77 -4.14 -9.69 -5.86
N SER A 78 -3.49 -10.16 -4.79
CA SER A 78 -2.14 -10.76 -4.85
C SER A 78 -2.10 -12.21 -5.34
N GLU A 79 -3.22 -12.94 -5.32
CA GLU A 79 -3.31 -14.37 -5.66
C GLU A 79 -3.56 -14.64 -7.16
N HIS A 80 -3.79 -13.60 -7.98
CA HIS A 80 -4.08 -13.73 -9.42
C HIS A 80 -2.91 -13.33 -10.35
N GLN A 81 -1.66 -13.48 -9.91
CA GLN A 81 -0.46 -13.36 -10.75
C GLN A 81 0.22 -14.71 -10.99
#